data_AF-J7QPJ9-F1
#
_entry.id   AF-J7QPJ9-F1
#
_cell.length_a   1.000
_cell.length_b   1.000
_cell.length_c   1.000
_cell.angle_alpha   90.00
_cell.angle_beta   90.00
_cell.angle_gamma   90.00
#
_symmetry.space_group_name_H-M   'P 1'
#
loop_
_entity.id
_entity.type
_entity.pdbx_description
1 polymer ?
#
loop_
_entity_poly.entity_id
_entity_poly.type
_entity_poly.pdbx_seq_one_letter_code
_entity_poly.pdbx_strand_id
1 'polypeptide(L)'
;MNNRICSCVPPPVGWSVKRRTHPAIAQAIFALCNGERTPEAIWEAPTPEEWRKISELVVEYVADGDFAVDTGKFAWGPFETLRLLPARRN
;
A
#
# COMPACT_ATOMS: atom_id res chain seq x y z
N MET A 1 13.92 18.69 4.63
CA MET A 1 12.77 18.02 5.29
C MET A 1 13.11 16.55 5.33
N ASN A 2 13.41 16.01 6.52
CA ASN A 2 13.79 14.60 6.68
C ASN A 2 12.52 13.76 6.72
N ASN A 3 12.00 13.38 5.54
CA ASN A 3 10.96 12.35 5.43
C ASN A 3 11.60 10.99 5.74
N ARG A 4 11.82 10.73 7.03
CA ARG A 4 11.98 9.37 7.52
C ARG A 4 10.60 8.75 7.45
N ILE A 5 10.22 8.23 6.29
CA ILE A 5 9.21 7.17 6.25
C ILE A 5 9.81 6.07 7.12
N CYS A 6 9.26 5.99 8.33
CA CYS A 6 9.71 5.21 9.45
C CYS A 6 10.14 3.82 8.99
N SER A 7 11.26 3.31 9.50
CA SER A 7 11.74 1.93 9.42
C SER A 7 10.65 0.89 9.07
N CYS A 8 10.31 0.75 7.79
CA CYS A 8 9.27 -0.17 7.35
C CYS A 8 9.97 -1.48 7.05
N VAL A 9 9.61 -2.51 7.81
CA VAL A 9 10.00 -3.87 7.48
C VAL A 9 9.46 -4.14 6.07
N PRO A 10 10.33 -4.41 5.08
CA PRO A 10 9.84 -4.73 3.75
C PRO A 10 8.97 -6.01 3.85
N PRO A 11 7.87 -6.10 3.08
CA PRO A 11 7.04 -7.27 3.09
C PRO A 11 7.90 -8.50 2.77
N PRO A 12 7.65 -9.65 3.41
CA PRO A 12 8.39 -10.87 3.14
C PRO A 12 8.32 -11.20 1.65
N VAL A 13 9.44 -11.67 1.10
CA VAL A 13 9.55 -12.02 -0.32
C VAL A 13 8.44 -13.00 -0.70
N GLY A 14 7.62 -12.62 -1.68
CA GLY A 14 6.50 -13.42 -2.17
C GLY A 14 5.17 -13.27 -1.41
N TRP A 15 5.07 -12.44 -0.37
CA TRP A 15 3.79 -12.17 0.32
C TRP A 15 2.77 -11.55 -0.64
N SER A 16 3.19 -10.55 -1.42
CA SER A 16 2.40 -9.90 -2.47
C SER A 16 2.01 -10.87 -3.59
N VAL A 17 2.96 -11.70 -4.03
CA VAL A 17 2.75 -12.69 -5.10
C VAL A 17 1.70 -13.72 -4.71
N LYS A 18 1.78 -14.28 -3.49
CA LYS A 18 0.82 -15.28 -3.00
C LYS A 18 -0.61 -14.75 -2.95
N ARG A 19 -0.77 -13.45 -2.67
CA ARG A 19 -2.07 -12.77 -2.55
C ARG A 19 -2.51 -12.08 -3.84
N ARG A 20 -1.67 -12.11 -4.89
CA ARG A 20 -1.85 -11.34 -6.13
C ARG A 20 -2.08 -9.86 -5.85
N THR A 21 -1.40 -9.35 -4.83
CA THR A 21 -1.47 -7.96 -4.37
C THR A 21 -0.32 -7.18 -4.97
N HIS A 22 -0.55 -5.93 -5.33
CA HIS A 22 0.48 -5.04 -5.85
C HIS A 22 1.54 -4.78 -4.76
N PRO A 23 2.84 -4.79 -5.09
CA PRO A 23 3.90 -4.62 -4.09
C PRO A 23 3.80 -3.29 -3.33
N ALA A 24 3.34 -2.21 -3.97
CA ALA A 24 3.08 -0.93 -3.29
C ALA A 24 2.02 -1.03 -2.18
N ILE A 25 0.93 -1.79 -2.40
CA ILE A 25 -0.10 -2.02 -1.37
C ILE A 25 0.47 -2.87 -0.25
N ALA A 26 1.21 -3.93 -0.58
CA ALA A 26 1.86 -4.75 0.43
C ALA A 26 2.82 -3.92 1.29
N GLN A 27 3.64 -3.06 0.68
CA GLN A 27 4.52 -2.14 1.41
C GLN A 27 3.72 -1.23 2.36
N ALA A 28 2.63 -0.63 1.89
CA ALA A 28 1.80 0.25 2.71
C ALA A 28 1.12 -0.50 3.88
N ILE A 29 0.67 -1.73 3.66
CA ILE A 29 0.10 -2.58 4.72
C ILE A 29 1.15 -2.89 5.79
N PHE A 30 2.37 -3.26 5.39
CA PHE A 30 3.46 -3.53 6.32
C PHE A 30 3.95 -2.27 7.04
N ALA A 31 3.87 -1.11 6.39
CA ALA A 31 4.13 0.18 7.02
C ALA A 31 3.10 0.56 8.09
N LEU A 32 1.86 0.10 7.95
CA LEU A 32 0.77 0.41 8.88
C LEU A 32 0.54 -0.66 9.95
N CYS A 33 0.99 -1.89 9.70
CA CYS A 33 0.85 -2.96 10.67
C CYS A 33 1.58 -2.61 11.96
N ASN A 34 1.00 -3.01 13.08
CA ASN A 34 1.55 -2.76 14.41
C ASN A 34 1.33 -4.01 15.27
N GLY A 35 1.73 -3.95 16.54
CA GLY A 35 1.56 -5.10 17.46
C GLY A 35 0.10 -5.52 17.69
N GLU A 36 -0.87 -4.67 17.34
CA GLU A 36 -2.31 -4.90 17.54
C GLU A 36 -3.01 -5.39 16.27
N ARG A 37 -2.51 -5.00 15.09
CA ARG A 37 -3.06 -5.32 13.77
C ARG A 37 -1.97 -5.92 12.90
N THR A 38 -2.10 -7.22 12.64
CA THR A 38 -1.20 -7.92 11.72
C THR A 38 -1.45 -7.46 10.28
N PRO A 39 -0.42 -7.53 9.41
CA PRO A 39 -0.58 -7.20 7.99
C PRO A 39 -1.65 -8.08 7.31
N GLU A 40 -1.80 -9.33 7.75
CA GLU A 40 -2.89 -10.20 7.29
C GLU A 40 -4.28 -9.67 7.65
N ALA A 41 -4.48 -9.19 8.88
CA ALA A 41 -5.76 -8.66 9.33
C ALA A 41 -6.11 -7.36 8.58
N ILE A 42 -5.13 -6.48 8.36
CA ILE A 42 -5.32 -5.26 7.57
C ILE A 42 -5.65 -5.60 6.11
N TRP A 43 -5.00 -6.62 5.54
CA TRP A 43 -5.27 -7.03 4.17
C TRP A 43 -6.66 -7.66 4.00
N GLU A 44 -7.07 -8.50 4.95
CA GLU A 44 -8.35 -9.21 4.91
C GLU A 44 -9.55 -8.28 5.18
N ALA A 45 -9.42 -7.40 6.18
CA ALA A 45 -10.50 -6.52 6.61
C ALA A 45 -9.95 -5.14 7.03
N PRO A 46 -9.50 -4.32 6.08
CA PRO A 46 -9.05 -2.97 6.38
C PRO A 46 -10.22 -2.10 6.87
N THR A 47 -9.97 -1.33 7.92
CA THR A 47 -10.88 -0.26 8.34
C THR A 47 -10.83 0.90 7.34
N PRO A 48 -11.86 1.78 7.31
CA PRO A 48 -11.85 2.96 6.45
C PRO A 48 -10.62 3.86 6.66
N GLU A 49 -10.13 3.95 7.90
CA GLU A 49 -8.94 4.74 8.21
C GLU A 49 -7.65 4.11 7.69
N GLU A 50 -7.50 2.80 7.81
CA GLU A 50 -6.38 2.05 7.23
C GLU A 50 -6.40 2.14 5.71
N TRP A 51 -7.59 2.01 5.09
CA TRP A 51 -7.75 2.15 3.65
C TRP A 51 -7.28 3.53 3.15
N ARG A 52 -7.66 4.59 3.84
CA ARG A 52 -7.22 5.96 3.53
C ARG A 52 -5.70 6.07 3.64
N LYS A 53 -5.12 5.63 4.76
CA LYS A 53 -3.67 5.70 4.98
C LYS A 53 -2.88 4.87 3.95
N ILE A 54 -3.38 3.70 3.57
CA ILE A 54 -2.76 2.87 2.53
C ILE A 54 -2.78 3.61 1.20
N SER A 55 -3.91 4.23 0.87
CA SER A 55 -4.02 5.03 -0.36
C SER A 55 -3.03 6.19 -0.36
N GLU A 56 -2.88 6.91 0.76
CA GLU A 56 -1.91 8.00 0.91
C GLU A 56 -0.46 7.51 0.74
N LEU A 57 -0.09 6.41 1.40
CA LEU A 57 1.25 5.82 1.28
C LEU A 57 1.55 5.36 -0.15
N VAL A 58 0.60 4.72 -0.83
CA VAL A 58 0.79 4.29 -2.23
C VAL A 58 0.97 5.49 -3.15
N VAL A 59 0.25 6.60 -2.91
CA VAL A 59 0.46 7.88 -3.64
C VAL A 59 1.87 8.41 -3.41
N GLU A 60 2.36 8.40 -2.17
CA GLU A 60 3.72 8.87 -1.86
C GLU A 60 4.78 8.00 -2.55
N TYR A 61 4.68 6.68 -2.47
CA TYR A 61 5.67 5.80 -3.12
C TYR A 61 5.67 5.95 -4.64
N VAL A 62 4.49 6.17 -5.23
CA VAL A 62 4.36 6.48 -6.66
C VAL A 62 5.00 7.84 -7.00
N ALA A 63 4.78 8.84 -6.16
CA ALA A 63 5.30 10.19 -6.37
C ALA A 63 6.82 10.26 -6.21
N ASP A 64 7.38 9.44 -5.31
CA ASP A 64 8.84 9.30 -5.12
C ASP A 64 9.50 8.49 -6.25
N GLY A 65 8.72 7.64 -6.93
CA GLY A 65 9.19 6.80 -8.03
C GLY A 65 9.60 5.38 -7.60
N ASP A 66 9.31 4.98 -6.36
CA ASP A 66 9.50 3.61 -5.85
C ASP A 66 8.66 2.57 -6.62
N PHE A 67 7.47 2.98 -7.10
CA PHE A 67 6.59 2.10 -7.88
C PHE A 67 6.07 2.80 -9.13
N ALA A 68 6.03 2.04 -10.23
CA ALA A 68 5.42 2.50 -11.47
C ALA A 68 3.89 2.56 -11.32
N VAL A 69 3.29 3.62 -11.87
CA VAL A 69 1.84 3.75 -12.01
C VAL A 69 1.39 2.92 -13.21
N ASP A 70 0.99 1.68 -12.98
CA ASP A 70 0.30 0.93 -14.03
C ASP A 70 -1.17 1.37 -14.07
N THR A 71 -1.46 2.34 -14.93
CA THR A 71 -2.83 2.80 -15.21
C THR A 71 -3.60 3.34 -13.98
N GLY A 72 -2.90 3.66 -12.88
CA GLY A 72 -3.52 4.10 -11.61
C GLY A 72 -4.25 3.00 -10.84
N LYS A 73 -4.02 1.73 -11.21
CA LYS A 73 -4.69 0.55 -10.63
C LYS A 73 -3.68 -0.27 -9.84
N PHE A 74 -3.98 -0.47 -8.56
CA PHE A 74 -3.16 -1.27 -7.65
C PHE A 74 -4.00 -2.45 -7.17
N ALA A 75 -3.66 -3.66 -7.59
CA ALA A 75 -4.39 -4.87 -7.20
C ALA A 75 -4.30 -5.06 -5.67
N TRP A 76 -5.44 -5.06 -4.98
CA TRP A 76 -5.49 -5.44 -3.56
C TRP A 76 -5.51 -6.96 -3.40
N GLY A 77 -6.18 -7.64 -4.34
CA GLY A 77 -6.20 -9.10 -4.47
C GLY A 77 -6.72 -9.52 -5.84
N PRO A 78 -7.13 -10.79 -6.02
CA PRO A 78 -7.59 -11.30 -7.32
C PRO A 78 -8.86 -10.63 -7.85
N PHE A 79 -9.68 -10.04 -6.97
CA PHE A 79 -10.97 -9.44 -7.34
C PHE A 79 -11.08 -7.95 -7.02
N GLU A 80 -10.16 -7.42 -6.20
CA GLU A 80 -10.23 -6.06 -5.69
C GLU A 80 -9.04 -5.23 -6.14
N THR A 81 -9.31 -3.97 -6.51
CA THR A 81 -8.30 -3.05 -7.03
C THR A 81 -8.48 -1.68 -6.39
N LEU A 82 -7.44 -1.20 -5.73
CA LEU A 82 -7.32 0.17 -5.28
C LEU A 82 -7.06 1.06 -6.50
N ARG A 83 -7.94 2.04 -6.71
CA ARG A 83 -7.73 3.06 -7.75
C ARG A 83 -7.27 4.34 -7.09
N LEU A 84 -6.06 4.77 -7.44
CA LEU A 84 -5.64 6.11 -7.09
C LEU A 84 -6.31 7.07 -8.07
N LEU A 85 -7.12 7.97 -7.53
CA LEU A 85 -7.55 9.13 -8.31
C LEU A 85 -6.30 9.97 -8.57
N PRO A 86 -6.03 10.38 -9.82
CA PRO A 86 -4.95 11.32 -10.06
C PRO A 86 -5.24 12.55 -9.21
N ALA A 87 -4.34 12.87 -8.30
CA ALA A 87 -4.38 14.15 -7.61
C ALA A 87 -4.46 15.20 -8.72
N ARG A 88 -5.56 15.96 -8.78
CA ARG A 88 -5.67 17.08 -9.71
C ARG A 88 -4.51 18.00 -9.41
N ARG A 89 -3.47 17.90 -10.23
CA ARG A 89 -2.34 18.81 -10.24
C ARG A 89 -2.88 20.08 -10.89
N ASN A 90 -3.34 21.01 -10.05
CA ASN A 90 -3.70 22.36 -10.46
C ASN A 90 -2.45 23.23 -10.52
#